data_AF-A0A8X6IZ97-F1
#
_entry.id   AF-A0A8X6IZ97-F1
#
_cell.length_a   1.000
_cell.length_b   1.000
_cell.length_c   1.000
_cell.angle_alpha   90.00
_cell.angle_beta   90.00
_cell.angle_gamma   90.00
#
_symmetry.space_group_name_H-M   'P 1'
#
loop_
_entity.id
_entity.type
_entity.pdbx_description
1 polymer ?
#
loop_
_entity_poly.entity_id
_entity_poly.type
_entity_poly.pdbx_seq_one_letter_code
_entity_poly.pdbx_strand_id
1 'polypeptide(L)'
;MGAHCKYLDTCDAFFRDSDDLNTYTCDCKRICAEYNTCCVDSEFRNATLIPSPRTEDECLPVYGRRDLSAYMIDKCKNKDIPSESLCESSAEENNDPFLMIPVTSSVTGKTYKNYFCAVCNENTPEDQLVFWNINLVGRTERIKNSSSVPDMLYDTTLKSWVVLEEDGSSTNVSIKIEPDFDLNVRKCKAIVTTCPNEWKDASVKEKCEGNYMARIGFEGTEMMRWYKNPHCALCNFEDISKYKCEESFFAIKEHIFDSTLFVKLFVLTDRRKKCGAKFVYDRFAKKCRCNSRESFLKDGKCVSRT
;
A
#
# COMPACT_ATOMS: atom_id res chain seq x y z
N MET A 1 2.00 -30.08 -15.32
CA MET A 1 1.32 -29.98 -14.00
C MET A 1 0.78 -28.57 -13.90
N GLY A 2 -0.53 -28.40 -13.78
CA GLY A 2 -1.16 -27.08 -13.73
C GLY A 2 -2.26 -27.09 -12.69
N ALA A 3 -2.03 -26.44 -11.56
CA ALA A 3 -3.15 -25.92 -10.78
C ALA A 3 -3.72 -24.76 -11.61
N HIS A 4 -5.01 -24.86 -11.94
CA HIS A 4 -5.71 -23.95 -12.83
C HIS A 4 -6.94 -23.42 -12.10
N CYS A 5 -6.95 -22.14 -11.80
CA CYS A 5 -8.05 -21.49 -11.11
C CYS A 5 -9.06 -20.99 -12.13
N LYS A 6 -9.83 -21.96 -12.66
CA LYS A 6 -10.70 -21.81 -13.83
C LYS A 6 -11.41 -20.45 -13.89
N TYR A 7 -11.16 -19.72 -14.99
CA TYR A 7 -11.64 -18.37 -15.32
C TYR A 7 -10.94 -17.18 -14.64
N LEU A 8 -10.10 -17.40 -13.62
CA LEU A 8 -9.44 -16.32 -12.87
C LEU A 8 -8.03 -16.02 -13.36
N ASP A 9 -7.42 -16.96 -14.08
CA ASP A 9 -6.02 -16.97 -14.53
C ASP A 9 -5.87 -16.94 -16.07
N THR A 10 -6.97 -16.63 -16.77
CA THR A 10 -7.08 -16.62 -18.25
C THR A 10 -7.73 -15.33 -18.78
N CYS A 11 -7.32 -14.93 -19.98
CA CYS A 11 -7.90 -13.83 -20.75
C CYS A 11 -9.15 -14.23 -21.55
N ASP A 12 -9.34 -15.53 -21.81
CA ASP A 12 -10.46 -16.07 -22.58
C ASP A 12 -11.71 -16.35 -21.72
N ALA A 13 -11.84 -15.68 -20.57
CA ALA A 13 -12.99 -15.84 -19.70
C ALA A 13 -14.21 -15.06 -20.22
N PHE A 14 -15.32 -15.77 -20.43
CA PHE A 14 -16.58 -15.27 -21.04
C PHE A 14 -17.22 -14.04 -20.34
N PHE A 15 -16.77 -13.67 -19.14
CA PHE A 15 -17.30 -12.56 -18.32
C PHE A 15 -16.25 -11.49 -17.98
N ARG A 16 -15.09 -11.48 -18.66
CA ARG A 16 -13.99 -10.56 -18.36
C ARG A 16 -14.20 -9.20 -19.01
N ASP A 17 -15.03 -8.37 -18.38
CA ASP A 17 -15.33 -7.02 -18.86
C ASP A 17 -14.23 -5.98 -18.51
N SER A 18 -13.40 -6.27 -17.49
CA SER A 18 -12.31 -5.39 -17.07
C SER A 18 -11.17 -6.13 -16.35
N ASP A 19 -9.94 -5.67 -16.56
CA ASP A 19 -8.76 -6.07 -15.79
C ASP A 19 -8.77 -5.36 -14.42
N ASP A 20 -9.42 -5.98 -13.44
CA ASP A 20 -9.39 -5.57 -12.04
C ASP A 20 -8.84 -6.71 -11.17
N LEU A 21 -7.69 -6.48 -10.54
CA LEU A 21 -7.02 -7.45 -9.66
C LEU A 21 -7.80 -7.73 -8.35
N ASN A 22 -8.90 -7.03 -8.08
CA ASN A 22 -9.83 -7.42 -7.01
C ASN A 22 -10.81 -8.51 -7.46
N THR A 23 -11.08 -8.58 -8.76
CA THR A 23 -12.04 -9.50 -9.38
C THR A 23 -11.33 -10.70 -10.00
N TYR A 24 -10.15 -10.49 -10.61
CA TYR A 24 -9.35 -11.51 -11.28
C TYR A 24 -7.97 -11.66 -10.62
N THR A 25 -7.31 -12.79 -10.87
CA THR A 25 -6.00 -13.06 -10.29
C THR A 25 -4.82 -12.61 -11.15
N CYS A 26 -5.08 -12.01 -12.31
CA CYS A 26 -4.06 -11.61 -13.29
C CYS A 26 -4.59 -10.48 -14.18
N ASP A 27 -3.73 -9.87 -15.01
CA ASP A 27 -4.03 -8.82 -15.99
C ASP A 27 -3.85 -9.34 -17.43
N CYS A 28 -4.68 -8.85 -18.37
CA CYS A 28 -4.62 -9.21 -19.79
C CYS A 28 -4.12 -8.09 -20.69
N LYS A 29 -4.07 -6.86 -20.19
CA LYS A 29 -3.51 -5.69 -20.89
C LYS A 29 -1.98 -5.67 -20.83
N ARG A 30 -1.37 -4.90 -21.72
CA ARG A 30 0.09 -4.68 -21.80
C ARG A 30 0.76 -4.34 -20.46
N ILE A 31 0.08 -3.60 -19.60
CA ILE A 31 0.58 -3.22 -18.26
C ILE A 31 0.91 -4.44 -17.37
N CYS A 32 0.31 -5.60 -17.65
CA CYS A 32 0.57 -6.81 -16.88
C CYS A 32 2.06 -7.19 -16.85
N ALA A 33 2.75 -6.94 -17.96
CA ALA A 33 4.16 -7.30 -18.10
C ALA A 33 5.10 -6.31 -17.40
N GLU A 34 4.64 -5.08 -17.16
CA GLU A 34 5.37 -4.12 -16.33
C GLU A 34 5.34 -4.52 -14.85
N TYR A 35 4.23 -5.15 -14.42
CA TYR A 35 3.96 -5.51 -13.02
C TYR A 35 4.11 -7.00 -12.70
N ASN A 36 4.48 -7.82 -13.69
CA ASN A 36 4.59 -9.27 -13.55
C ASN A 36 3.29 -9.96 -13.09
N THR A 37 2.17 -9.53 -13.68
CA THR A 37 0.79 -9.91 -13.34
C THR A 37 0.05 -10.55 -14.51
N CYS A 38 0.71 -10.89 -15.63
CA CYS A 38 0.03 -11.39 -16.81
C CYS A 38 -0.68 -12.72 -16.58
N CYS A 39 -1.86 -12.88 -17.17
CA CYS A 39 -2.52 -14.18 -17.21
C CYS A 39 -1.69 -15.22 -17.99
N VAL A 40 -1.99 -16.50 -17.77
CA VAL A 40 -1.23 -17.61 -18.35
C VAL A 40 -1.20 -17.54 -19.88
N ASP A 41 -2.29 -17.12 -20.48
CA ASP A 41 -2.57 -17.02 -21.92
C ASP A 41 -2.46 -15.60 -22.48
N SER A 42 -2.00 -14.62 -21.69
CA SER A 42 -1.82 -13.25 -22.16
C SER A 42 -0.72 -13.17 -23.22
N GLU A 43 -1.01 -12.49 -24.33
CA GLU A 43 -0.03 -12.24 -25.41
C GLU A 43 1.17 -11.40 -24.93
N PHE A 44 0.98 -10.59 -23.88
CA PHE A 44 2.02 -9.71 -23.34
C PHE A 44 3.00 -10.44 -22.43
N ARG A 45 2.74 -11.70 -22.06
CA ARG A 45 3.61 -12.51 -21.19
C ARG A 45 5.05 -12.62 -21.72
N ASN A 46 5.19 -12.78 -23.05
CA ASN A 46 6.47 -12.96 -23.72
C ASN A 46 6.97 -11.69 -24.41
N ALA A 47 6.39 -10.52 -24.12
CA ALA A 47 6.79 -9.27 -24.77
C ALA A 47 8.22 -8.89 -24.35
N THR A 48 9.20 -9.29 -25.18
CA THR A 48 10.64 -9.00 -25.09
C THR A 48 11.00 -7.51 -25.11
N LEU A 49 10.01 -6.65 -25.36
CA LEU A 49 10.17 -5.19 -25.51
C LEU A 49 9.80 -4.40 -24.27
N ILE A 50 9.46 -5.05 -23.16
CA ILE A 50 9.08 -4.36 -21.94
C ILE A 50 10.32 -4.25 -21.05
N PRO A 51 10.79 -3.03 -20.75
CA PRO A 51 11.94 -2.83 -19.87
C PRO A 51 11.67 -3.56 -18.54
N SER A 52 12.75 -4.00 -17.89
CA SER A 52 12.77 -4.67 -16.59
C SER A 52 11.56 -4.28 -15.72
N PRO A 53 10.89 -5.24 -15.06
CA PRO A 53 9.76 -4.95 -14.16
C PRO A 53 10.13 -3.75 -13.29
N ARG A 54 9.20 -2.81 -13.09
CA ARG A 54 9.47 -1.62 -12.28
C ARG A 54 10.03 -2.11 -10.95
N THR A 55 11.32 -1.87 -10.71
CA THR A 55 12.02 -2.35 -9.52
C THR A 55 11.90 -1.37 -8.35
N GLU A 56 11.18 -0.26 -8.56
CA GLU A 56 11.15 0.86 -7.63
C GLU A 56 9.91 0.84 -6.72
N ASP A 57 8.83 0.18 -7.14
CA ASP A 57 7.60 0.03 -6.38
C ASP A 57 7.43 -1.40 -5.83
N GLU A 58 7.15 -1.50 -4.54
CA GLU A 58 6.84 -2.75 -3.85
C GLU A 58 5.33 -2.85 -3.63
N CYS A 59 4.79 -4.08 -3.65
CA CYS A 59 3.40 -4.31 -3.30
C CYS A 59 3.24 -4.30 -1.78
N LEU A 60 2.76 -3.19 -1.23
CA LEU A 60 2.69 -2.97 0.21
C LEU A 60 1.25 -2.96 0.73
N PRO A 61 1.01 -3.52 1.93
CA PRO A 61 -0.28 -3.41 2.59
C PRO A 61 -0.57 -1.96 2.96
N VAL A 62 -1.82 -1.54 2.76
CA VAL A 62 -2.28 -0.22 3.18
C VAL A 62 -2.60 -0.26 4.67
N TYR A 63 -2.14 0.74 5.41
CA TYR A 63 -2.30 0.77 6.86
C TYR A 63 -3.78 0.64 7.28
N GLY A 64 -4.03 -0.27 8.23
CA GLY A 64 -5.37 -0.50 8.76
C GLY A 64 -6.35 -1.17 7.78
N ARG A 65 -5.87 -1.65 6.63
CA ARG A 65 -6.67 -2.32 5.60
C ARG A 65 -6.12 -3.70 5.31
N ARG A 66 -6.88 -4.74 5.68
CA ARG A 66 -6.52 -6.14 5.42
C ARG A 66 -6.78 -6.56 3.98
N ASP A 67 -7.67 -5.86 3.31
CA ASP A 67 -8.19 -6.14 1.97
C ASP A 67 -7.51 -5.32 0.88
N LEU A 68 -6.64 -4.37 1.25
CA LEU A 68 -6.05 -3.41 0.34
C LEU A 68 -4.52 -3.42 0.41
N SER A 69 -3.89 -3.71 -0.72
CA SER A 69 -2.48 -3.45 -0.96
C SER A 69 -2.33 -2.65 -2.25
N ALA A 70 -1.27 -1.86 -2.36
CA ALA A 70 -0.97 -1.09 -3.57
C ALA A 70 0.52 -1.10 -3.87
N TYR A 71 0.86 -0.92 -5.14
CA TYR A 71 2.25 -0.68 -5.53
C TYR A 71 2.67 0.70 -5.03
N MET A 72 3.67 0.73 -4.16
CA MET A 72 4.17 1.93 -3.52
C MET A 72 5.69 1.98 -3.55
N ILE A 73 6.23 3.17 -3.75
CA ILE A 73 7.66 3.43 -3.55
C ILE A 73 7.88 3.71 -2.06
N ASP A 74 8.65 2.85 -1.40
CA ASP A 74 8.91 2.87 0.05
C ASP A 74 10.38 3.07 0.42
N LYS A 75 11.25 3.09 -0.58
CA LYS A 75 12.70 3.30 -0.44
C LYS A 75 13.11 4.57 -1.13
N CYS A 76 14.19 5.17 -0.64
CA CYS A 76 14.71 6.38 -1.25
C CYS A 76 15.80 6.08 -2.29
N LYS A 77 15.68 6.69 -3.48
CA LYS A 77 16.79 6.71 -4.45
C LYS A 77 17.99 7.51 -3.94
N ASN A 78 17.73 8.64 -3.26
CA ASN A 78 18.76 9.53 -2.76
C ASN A 78 18.93 9.41 -1.25
N LYS A 79 19.96 8.65 -0.84
CA LYS A 79 20.27 8.37 0.56
C LYS A 79 20.88 9.55 1.33
N ASP A 80 21.27 10.62 0.63
CA ASP A 80 21.91 11.78 1.24
C ASP A 80 20.89 12.85 1.67
N ILE A 81 19.61 12.50 1.80
CA ILE A 81 18.53 13.42 2.17
C ILE A 81 17.92 13.00 3.53
N PRO A 82 17.74 13.92 4.49
CA PRO A 82 17.07 13.66 5.77
C PRO A 82 15.66 13.08 5.69
N SER A 83 15.01 13.12 4.52
CA SER A 83 13.75 12.41 4.30
C SER A 83 13.91 10.91 4.06
N GLU A 84 15.10 10.40 3.76
CA GLU A 84 15.32 8.97 3.64
C GLU A 84 14.89 8.27 4.94
N SER A 85 15.36 8.75 6.08
CA SER A 85 15.03 8.13 7.38
C SER A 85 13.53 8.18 7.68
N LEU A 86 12.82 9.24 7.26
CA LEU A 86 11.36 9.35 7.43
C LEU A 86 10.56 8.59 6.36
N CYS A 87 11.12 8.43 5.16
CA CYS A 87 10.53 7.62 4.10
C CYS A 87 10.53 6.16 4.54
N GLU A 88 11.67 5.67 5.04
CA GLU A 88 11.86 4.25 5.31
C GLU A 88 11.37 3.82 6.71
N SER A 89 11.15 4.77 7.63
CA SER A 89 10.68 4.46 8.97
C SER A 89 9.20 4.10 9.07
N SER A 90 8.81 3.59 10.25
CA SER A 90 7.42 3.29 10.60
C SER A 90 6.78 4.41 11.43
N ALA A 91 5.45 4.52 11.33
CA ALA A 91 4.66 5.46 12.11
C ALA A 91 4.68 5.12 13.61
N GLU A 92 4.67 3.84 13.95
CA GLU A 92 4.69 3.34 15.33
C GLU A 92 6.02 3.63 16.03
N GLU A 93 7.16 3.31 15.40
CA GLU A 93 8.48 3.53 16.01
C GLU A 93 8.77 5.00 16.24
N ASN A 94 8.27 5.87 15.36
CA ASN A 94 8.45 7.32 15.46
C ASN A 94 7.33 8.00 16.24
N ASN A 95 6.30 7.26 16.64
CA ASN A 95 5.09 7.82 17.23
C ASN A 95 4.52 8.97 16.38
N ASP A 96 4.48 8.74 15.06
CA ASP A 96 4.16 9.75 14.06
C ASP A 96 3.17 9.22 13.00
N PRO A 97 1.87 9.49 13.18
CA PRO A 97 0.83 9.00 12.27
C PRO A 97 0.95 9.61 10.86
N PHE A 98 1.74 10.67 10.65
CA PHE A 98 1.93 11.22 9.31
C PHE A 98 2.72 10.28 8.39
N LEU A 99 3.53 9.37 8.95
CA LEU A 99 4.43 8.48 8.20
C LEU A 99 3.75 7.26 7.58
N MET A 100 2.53 6.94 7.97
CA MET A 100 1.77 5.82 7.41
C MET A 100 0.84 6.24 6.26
N ILE A 101 0.78 7.53 5.92
CA ILE A 101 -0.19 8.09 4.97
C ILE A 101 0.40 8.10 3.56
N PRO A 102 -0.08 7.24 2.65
CA PRO A 102 0.39 7.25 1.28
C PRO A 102 0.03 8.55 0.58
N VAL A 103 0.86 8.91 -0.40
CA VAL A 103 0.59 10.01 -1.32
C VAL A 103 0.68 9.50 -2.75
N THR A 104 -0.22 9.96 -3.62
CA THR A 104 -0.21 9.63 -5.04
C THR A 104 -0.02 10.90 -5.85
N SER A 105 0.89 10.86 -6.82
CA SER A 105 1.03 11.92 -7.81
C SER A 105 -0.17 11.88 -8.76
N SER A 106 -0.96 12.95 -8.76
CA SER A 106 -2.09 13.13 -9.68
C SER A 106 -1.66 13.20 -11.15
N VAL A 107 -0.37 13.49 -11.42
CA VAL A 107 0.19 13.60 -12.77
C VAL A 107 0.74 12.25 -13.26
N THR A 108 1.52 11.56 -12.43
CA THR A 108 2.22 10.33 -12.85
C THR A 108 1.48 9.05 -12.44
N GLY A 109 0.49 9.14 -11.55
CA GLY A 109 -0.20 7.99 -10.95
C GLY A 109 0.67 7.17 -9.98
N LYS A 110 1.92 7.57 -9.75
CA LYS A 110 2.82 6.88 -8.82
C LYS A 110 2.39 7.12 -7.39
N THR A 111 2.39 6.06 -6.60
CA THR A 111 2.08 6.10 -5.18
C THR A 111 3.35 5.89 -4.36
N TYR A 112 3.48 6.62 -3.27
CA TYR A 112 4.59 6.57 -2.33
C TYR A 112 4.07 6.17 -0.96
N LYS A 113 4.85 5.39 -0.20
CA LYS A 113 4.48 4.95 1.16
C LYS A 113 4.08 6.11 2.05
N ASN A 114 4.79 7.23 1.93
CA ASN A 114 4.45 8.49 2.56
C ASN A 114 5.00 9.69 1.77
N TYR A 115 4.66 10.90 2.24
CA TYR A 115 5.13 12.16 1.66
C TYR A 115 6.66 12.23 1.53
N PHE A 116 7.40 11.76 2.52
CA PHE A 116 8.86 11.82 2.52
C PHE A 116 9.47 10.94 1.42
N CYS A 117 8.86 9.78 1.13
CA CYS A 117 9.23 8.96 -0.02
C CYS A 117 8.98 9.66 -1.35
N ALA A 118 7.88 10.42 -1.48
CA ALA A 118 7.63 11.21 -2.70
C ALA A 118 8.71 12.27 -2.92
N VAL A 119 9.01 13.04 -1.87
CA VAL A 119 9.99 14.13 -1.91
C VAL A 119 11.40 13.64 -2.24
N CYS A 120 11.78 12.46 -1.75
CA CYS A 120 13.14 11.98 -1.90
C CYS A 120 13.38 11.19 -3.20
N ASN A 121 12.30 10.74 -3.87
CA ASN A 121 12.37 10.01 -5.15
C ASN A 121 12.01 10.84 -6.37
N GLU A 122 11.11 11.82 -6.24
CA GLU A 122 10.67 12.66 -7.36
C GLU A 122 10.68 14.14 -7.02
N ASN A 123 10.78 14.93 -8.08
CA ASN A 123 10.68 16.37 -8.03
C ASN A 123 9.22 16.85 -8.10
N THR A 124 8.25 16.03 -7.67
CA THR A 124 6.82 16.30 -7.79
C THR A 124 6.42 17.44 -6.84
N PRO A 125 5.88 18.56 -7.37
CA PRO A 125 5.33 19.63 -6.56
C PRO A 125 4.27 19.14 -5.57
N GLU A 126 4.20 19.74 -4.38
CA GLU A 126 3.24 19.36 -3.33
C GLU A 126 1.78 19.43 -3.81
N ASP A 127 1.44 20.41 -4.66
CA ASP A 127 0.10 20.59 -5.20
C ASP A 127 -0.32 19.50 -6.21
N GLN A 128 0.62 18.67 -6.65
CA GLN A 128 0.37 17.49 -7.48
C GLN A 128 0.29 16.19 -6.65
N LEU A 129 0.68 16.23 -5.36
CA LEU A 129 0.59 15.09 -4.46
C LEU A 129 -0.75 15.09 -3.73
N VAL A 130 -1.48 14.00 -3.88
CA VAL A 130 -2.76 13.78 -3.23
C VAL A 130 -2.55 12.80 -2.09
N PHE A 131 -2.76 13.27 -0.87
CA PHE A 131 -2.76 12.43 0.32
C PHE A 131 -3.99 11.53 0.33
N TRP A 132 -3.78 10.26 0.70
CA TRP A 132 -4.88 9.35 0.93
C TRP A 132 -5.68 9.79 2.16
N ASN A 133 -6.97 9.48 2.14
CA ASN A 133 -7.88 9.84 3.21
C ASN A 133 -7.72 8.91 4.41
N ILE A 134 -8.05 9.44 5.60
CA ILE A 134 -7.94 8.70 6.85
C ILE A 134 -9.29 8.63 7.53
N ASN A 135 -9.66 7.42 7.91
CA ASN A 135 -10.81 7.14 8.74
C ASN A 135 -10.34 6.76 10.15
N LEU A 136 -10.70 7.58 11.14
CA LEU A 136 -10.56 7.19 12.54
C LEU A 136 -11.85 6.47 12.98
N VAL A 137 -11.67 5.27 13.50
CA VAL A 137 -12.74 4.39 13.99
C VAL A 137 -12.54 4.16 15.49
N GLY A 138 -13.53 4.52 16.29
CA GLY A 138 -13.46 4.36 17.75
C GLY A 138 -14.83 4.38 18.40
N ARG A 139 -14.86 4.44 19.74
CA ARG A 139 -16.09 4.42 20.56
C ARG A 139 -16.47 5.78 21.19
N THR A 140 -15.62 6.81 21.08
CA THR A 140 -15.85 8.16 21.65
C THR A 140 -16.68 9.08 20.75
N GLU A 141 -17.78 9.63 21.29
CA GLU A 141 -18.63 10.58 20.56
C GLU A 141 -17.95 11.92 20.27
N ARG A 142 -16.90 12.29 21.02
CA ARG A 142 -16.23 13.60 20.87
C ARG A 142 -15.51 13.76 19.54
N ILE A 143 -14.97 12.67 18.98
CA ILE A 143 -14.32 12.72 17.68
C ILE A 143 -15.33 13.08 16.59
N LYS A 144 -16.62 12.70 16.72
CA LYS A 144 -17.67 13.05 15.74
C LYS A 144 -17.83 14.57 15.54
N ASN A 145 -17.57 15.39 16.57
CA ASN A 145 -17.94 16.81 16.57
C ASN A 145 -16.81 17.79 16.18
N SER A 146 -15.57 17.33 16.04
CA SER A 146 -14.46 18.20 15.64
C SER A 146 -14.34 18.32 14.11
N SER A 147 -13.74 19.38 13.57
CA SER A 147 -13.32 19.43 12.15
C SER A 147 -11.83 19.17 11.96
N SER A 148 -11.04 19.16 13.04
CA SER A 148 -9.59 18.95 13.01
C SER A 148 -9.20 17.53 13.37
N VAL A 149 -8.08 17.07 12.81
CA VAL A 149 -7.43 15.81 13.22
C VAL A 149 -7.03 15.93 14.70
N PRO A 150 -7.37 14.95 15.55
CA PRO A 150 -7.04 14.98 16.97
C PRO A 150 -5.54 14.71 17.21
N ASP A 151 -5.05 15.06 18.39
CA ASP A 151 -3.71 14.70 18.82
C ASP A 151 -3.66 13.21 19.16
N MET A 152 -2.64 12.52 18.66
CA MET A 152 -2.55 11.06 18.70
C MET A 152 -1.17 10.61 19.16
N LEU A 153 -1.14 9.52 19.90
CA LEU A 153 0.08 8.81 20.27
C LEU A 153 -0.09 7.32 20.01
N TYR A 154 1.01 6.65 19.70
CA TYR A 154 1.10 5.21 19.65
C TYR A 154 1.41 4.68 21.06
N ASP A 155 0.48 3.94 21.62
CA ASP A 155 0.67 3.24 22.89
C ASP A 155 1.40 1.92 22.60
N THR A 156 2.65 1.83 23.03
CA THR A 156 3.50 0.64 22.83
C THR A 156 3.07 -0.56 23.69
N THR A 157 2.37 -0.31 24.79
CA THR A 157 1.85 -1.36 25.68
C THR A 157 0.64 -2.02 25.04
N LEU A 158 -0.29 -1.19 24.52
CA LEU A 158 -1.50 -1.66 23.84
C LEU A 158 -1.26 -2.03 22.37
N LYS A 159 -0.12 -1.64 21.81
CA LYS A 159 0.21 -1.74 20.38
C LYS A 159 -0.89 -1.12 19.50
N SER A 160 -1.33 0.08 19.88
CA SER A 160 -2.44 0.75 19.23
C SER A 160 -2.33 2.26 19.30
N TRP A 161 -2.92 2.95 18.33
CA TRP A 161 -3.07 4.39 18.38
C TRP A 161 -4.13 4.80 19.38
N VAL A 162 -3.81 5.83 20.17
CA VAL A 162 -4.74 6.46 21.11
C VAL A 162 -4.90 7.93 20.77
N VAL A 163 -6.13 8.42 20.88
CA VAL A 163 -6.43 9.85 20.86
C VAL A 163 -6.33 10.36 22.28
N LEU A 164 -5.59 11.45 22.47
CA LEU A 164 -5.51 12.15 23.75
C LEU A 164 -6.71 13.07 23.93
N GLU A 165 -7.32 12.98 25.10
CA GLU A 165 -8.46 13.82 25.50
C GLU A 165 -7.96 14.97 26.39
N GLU A 166 -8.71 16.08 26.40
CA GLU A 166 -8.35 17.28 27.19
C GLU A 166 -8.33 17.03 28.70
N ASP A 167 -9.10 16.04 29.17
CA ASP A 167 -9.15 15.60 30.57
C ASP A 167 -7.98 14.67 30.96
N GLY A 168 -7.04 14.44 30.03
CA GLY A 168 -5.88 13.57 30.22
C GLY A 168 -6.18 12.08 30.04
N SER A 169 -7.43 11.71 29.74
CA SER A 169 -7.76 10.35 29.33
C SER A 169 -7.31 10.06 27.90
N SER A 170 -7.29 8.78 27.51
CA SER A 170 -6.96 8.37 26.16
C SER A 170 -7.94 7.31 25.67
N THR A 171 -8.27 7.37 24.39
CA THR A 171 -9.17 6.42 23.74
C THR A 171 -8.48 5.72 22.60
N ASN A 172 -8.53 4.39 22.59
CA ASN A 172 -8.01 3.59 21.49
C ASN A 172 -8.81 3.84 20.20
N VAL A 173 -8.09 4.06 19.10
CA VAL A 173 -8.65 4.24 17.77
C VAL A 173 -7.99 3.30 16.77
N SER A 174 -8.83 2.74 15.90
CA SER A 174 -8.36 2.08 14.69
C SER A 174 -8.30 3.10 13.57
N ILE A 175 -7.17 3.12 12.85
CA ILE A 175 -6.96 3.99 11.70
C ILE A 175 -7.16 3.14 10.46
N LYS A 176 -7.98 3.61 9.51
CA LYS A 176 -8.12 3.00 8.19
C LYS A 176 -7.77 4.01 7.13
N ILE A 177 -6.89 3.66 6.21
CA ILE A 177 -6.49 4.54 5.12
C ILE A 177 -7.21 4.13 3.83
N GLU A 178 -7.67 5.12 3.08
CA GLU A 178 -8.40 4.94 1.83
C GLU A 178 -7.84 5.86 0.75
N PRO A 179 -7.60 5.37 -0.48
CA PRO A 179 -7.23 6.24 -1.58
C PRO A 179 -8.36 7.23 -1.87
N ASP A 180 -7.99 8.41 -2.36
CA ASP A 180 -8.98 9.32 -2.93
C ASP A 180 -9.62 8.66 -4.17
N PHE A 181 -10.95 8.77 -4.30
CA PHE A 181 -11.72 8.10 -5.35
C PHE A 181 -11.32 8.55 -6.76
N ASP A 182 -10.78 9.77 -6.88
CA ASP A 182 -10.33 10.32 -8.16
C ASP A 182 -8.92 9.84 -8.56
N LEU A 183 -8.22 9.11 -7.68
CA LEU A 183 -6.89 8.60 -7.95
C LEU A 183 -6.94 7.23 -8.63
N ASN A 184 -6.24 7.12 -9.75
CA ASN A 184 -5.96 5.83 -10.38
C ASN A 184 -4.85 5.10 -9.61
N VAL A 185 -5.20 4.55 -8.44
CA VAL A 185 -4.28 3.78 -7.60
C VAL A 185 -4.14 2.37 -8.14
N ARG A 186 -2.90 1.98 -8.43
CA ARG A 186 -2.56 0.61 -8.83
C ARG A 186 -2.55 -0.31 -7.60
N LYS A 187 -3.68 -0.96 -7.36
CA LYS A 187 -3.80 -2.01 -6.33
C LYS A 187 -2.95 -3.23 -6.70
N CYS A 188 -2.58 -4.01 -5.69
CA CYS A 188 -1.81 -5.23 -5.83
C CYS A 188 -2.21 -6.25 -4.76
N LYS A 189 -1.62 -7.44 -4.78
CA LYS A 189 -1.81 -8.48 -3.78
C LYS A 189 -0.44 -8.91 -3.26
N ALA A 190 -0.21 -8.80 -1.94
CA ALA A 190 1.02 -9.29 -1.32
C ALA A 190 1.04 -10.82 -1.39
N ILE A 191 1.92 -11.37 -2.21
CA ILE A 191 2.02 -12.81 -2.50
C ILE A 191 3.49 -13.23 -2.61
N VAL A 192 3.76 -14.52 -2.43
CA VAL A 192 5.12 -15.06 -2.66
C VAL A 192 5.39 -15.16 -4.16
N THR A 193 6.44 -14.48 -4.61
CA THR A 193 6.82 -14.34 -6.04
C THR A 193 8.20 -14.91 -6.38
N THR A 194 8.94 -15.41 -5.39
CA THR A 194 10.32 -15.89 -5.54
C THR A 194 10.52 -17.27 -4.91
N CYS A 195 11.59 -17.95 -5.34
CA CYS A 195 12.00 -19.21 -4.73
C CYS A 195 13.17 -19.00 -3.74
N PRO A 196 13.29 -19.84 -2.70
CA PRO A 196 14.47 -19.89 -1.85
C PRO A 196 15.75 -20.12 -2.68
N ASN A 197 16.87 -19.55 -2.21
CA ASN A 197 18.14 -19.65 -2.91
C ASN A 197 18.66 -21.09 -2.99
N GLU A 198 18.24 -21.97 -2.07
CA GLU A 198 18.64 -23.39 -2.05
C GLU A 198 17.83 -24.25 -3.03
N TRP A 199 16.78 -23.72 -3.67
CA TRP A 199 15.97 -24.47 -4.62
C TRP A 199 16.76 -24.82 -5.89
N LYS A 200 16.76 -26.11 -6.27
CA LYS A 200 17.67 -26.64 -7.30
C LYS A 200 17.07 -26.75 -8.70
N ASP A 201 15.75 -26.82 -8.82
CA ASP A 201 15.11 -26.93 -10.13
C ASP A 201 14.97 -25.54 -10.76
N ALA A 202 15.92 -25.22 -11.65
CA ALA A 202 15.96 -23.96 -12.37
C ALA A 202 14.71 -23.72 -13.24
N SER A 203 14.09 -24.77 -13.79
CA SER A 203 12.89 -24.62 -14.61
C SER A 203 11.68 -24.20 -13.78
N VAL A 204 11.54 -24.76 -12.57
CA VAL A 204 10.50 -24.34 -11.62
C VAL A 204 10.77 -22.90 -11.15
N LYS A 205 12.02 -22.56 -10.85
CA LYS A 205 12.40 -21.20 -10.42
C LYS A 205 12.10 -20.16 -11.50
N GLU A 206 12.52 -20.42 -12.74
CA GLU A 206 12.25 -19.54 -13.89
C GLU A 206 10.75 -19.31 -14.09
N LYS A 207 9.92 -20.36 -13.93
CA LYS A 207 8.47 -20.23 -14.04
C LYS A 207 7.83 -19.50 -12.85
N CYS A 208 8.35 -19.66 -11.63
CA CYS A 208 7.87 -18.89 -10.49
C CYS A 208 8.11 -17.39 -10.72
N GLU A 209 9.35 -17.03 -11.05
CA GLU A 209 9.80 -15.65 -11.14
C GLU A 209 9.41 -14.99 -12.48
N GLY A 210 9.10 -15.80 -13.51
CA GLY A 210 8.67 -15.38 -14.84
C GLY A 210 7.29 -14.70 -14.89
N ASN A 211 6.88 -14.26 -16.09
CA ASN A 211 5.88 -13.19 -16.24
C ASN A 211 4.39 -13.55 -16.00
N TYR A 212 4.08 -14.73 -15.49
CA TYR A 212 2.68 -15.18 -15.39
C TYR A 212 2.19 -15.33 -13.95
N MET A 213 0.92 -15.02 -13.77
CA MET A 213 0.19 -15.06 -12.52
C MET A 213 -0.97 -16.05 -12.64
N ALA A 214 -1.03 -16.96 -11.68
CA ALA A 214 -2.06 -17.99 -11.53
C ALA A 214 -2.20 -18.23 -10.04
N ARG A 215 -2.73 -17.22 -9.33
CA ARG A 215 -2.61 -17.12 -7.88
C ARG A 215 -3.29 -18.30 -7.19
N ILE A 216 -2.59 -18.93 -6.26
CA ILE A 216 -3.10 -20.04 -5.45
C ILE A 216 -2.79 -19.82 -3.98
N GLY A 217 -3.66 -20.35 -3.11
CA GLY A 217 -3.58 -20.19 -1.66
C GLY A 217 -3.42 -21.51 -0.95
N PHE A 218 -2.73 -21.47 0.19
CA PHE A 218 -2.58 -22.59 1.12
C PHE A 218 -2.99 -22.13 2.51
N GLU A 219 -3.55 -23.06 3.29
CA GLU A 219 -3.95 -22.79 4.66
C GLU A 219 -2.69 -22.66 5.53
N GLY A 220 -2.43 -21.45 6.01
CA GLY A 220 -1.35 -21.17 6.95
C GLY A 220 -1.81 -21.25 8.41
N THR A 221 -0.86 -21.06 9.33
CA THR A 221 -1.10 -21.15 10.78
C THR A 221 -2.02 -20.05 11.32
N GLU A 222 -1.96 -18.85 10.73
CA GLU A 222 -2.78 -17.69 11.15
C GLU A 222 -3.67 -17.16 10.01
N MET A 223 -3.18 -17.25 8.77
CA MET A 223 -3.86 -16.73 7.59
C MET A 223 -3.53 -17.57 6.36
N MET A 224 -4.35 -17.43 5.31
CA MET A 224 -4.06 -18.01 4.00
C MET A 224 -2.73 -17.43 3.46
N ARG A 225 -1.80 -18.31 3.09
CA ARG A 225 -0.59 -17.91 2.38
C ARG A 225 -0.83 -18.01 0.88
N TRP A 226 -0.63 -16.89 0.18
CA TRP A 226 -0.86 -16.81 -1.25
C TRP A 226 0.45 -16.79 -2.04
N TYR A 227 0.46 -17.54 -3.13
CA TYR A 227 1.58 -17.65 -4.05
C TYR A 227 1.15 -17.13 -5.41
N LYS A 228 2.09 -16.45 -6.10
CA LYS A 228 1.88 -15.91 -7.45
C LYS A 228 1.39 -16.95 -8.44
N ASN A 229 1.98 -18.14 -8.38
CA ASN A 229 1.65 -19.25 -9.25
C ASN A 229 2.01 -20.59 -8.61
N PRO A 230 1.58 -21.73 -9.20
CA PRO A 230 1.86 -23.06 -8.66
C PRO A 230 3.34 -23.42 -8.56
N HIS A 231 4.18 -22.79 -9.39
CA HIS A 231 5.62 -23.03 -9.36
C HIS A 231 6.27 -22.32 -8.16
N CYS A 232 5.78 -21.13 -7.79
CA CYS A 232 6.19 -20.47 -6.56
C CYS A 232 5.79 -21.26 -5.32
N ALA A 233 4.58 -21.83 -5.29
CA ALA A 233 4.17 -22.71 -4.20
C ALA A 233 5.07 -23.95 -4.11
N LEU A 234 5.29 -24.61 -5.25
CA LEU A 234 6.14 -25.81 -5.34
C LEU A 234 7.57 -25.54 -4.84
N CYS A 235 8.21 -24.45 -5.28
CA CYS A 235 9.57 -24.15 -4.84
C CYS A 235 9.68 -23.64 -3.40
N ASN A 236 8.54 -23.29 -2.79
CA ASN A 236 8.43 -23.00 -1.36
C ASN A 236 7.88 -24.20 -0.57
N PHE A 237 8.05 -25.41 -1.12
CA PHE A 237 7.78 -26.69 -0.47
C PHE A 237 6.31 -26.94 -0.12
N GLU A 238 5.38 -26.27 -0.81
CA GLU A 238 3.95 -26.53 -0.66
C GLU A 238 3.52 -27.79 -1.43
N ASP A 239 2.55 -28.51 -0.85
CA ASP A 239 1.90 -29.65 -1.50
C ASP A 239 0.82 -29.16 -2.45
N ILE A 240 1.17 -29.02 -3.73
CA ILE A 240 0.30 -28.49 -4.80
C ILE A 240 -1.02 -29.26 -4.98
N SER A 241 -1.24 -30.40 -4.33
CA SER A 241 -2.55 -31.07 -4.32
C SER A 241 -3.58 -30.42 -3.40
N LYS A 242 -3.13 -29.57 -2.45
CA LYS A 242 -3.97 -28.95 -1.40
C LYS A 242 -4.30 -27.48 -1.66
N TYR A 243 -3.96 -26.97 -2.84
CA TYR A 243 -4.17 -25.57 -3.17
C TYR A 243 -5.66 -25.21 -3.16
N LYS A 244 -5.93 -23.95 -2.80
CA LYS A 244 -7.23 -23.31 -2.93
C LYS A 244 -7.11 -22.18 -3.94
N CYS A 245 -8.12 -22.04 -4.80
CA CYS A 245 -8.26 -20.84 -5.61
C CYS A 245 -8.90 -19.74 -4.77
N GLU A 246 -8.54 -18.49 -5.06
CA GLU A 246 -9.28 -17.36 -4.51
C GLU A 246 -10.64 -17.33 -5.18
N GLU A 247 -11.67 -17.84 -4.52
CA GLU A 247 -13.02 -17.57 -4.97
C GLU A 247 -13.23 -16.06 -4.88
N SER A 248 -13.68 -15.44 -5.97
CA SER A 248 -14.03 -14.03 -5.98
C SER A 248 -15.09 -13.81 -4.91
N PHE A 249 -14.66 -13.21 -3.79
CA PHE A 249 -15.52 -12.91 -2.67
C PHE A 249 -16.52 -11.82 -3.09
N PHE A 250 -17.63 -12.23 -3.69
CA PHE A 250 -18.92 -11.54 -3.52
C PHE A 250 -19.49 -11.78 -2.11
N ALA A 251 -18.64 -12.05 -1.12
CA ALA A 251 -19.06 -12.08 0.28
C ALA A 251 -18.71 -10.72 0.89
N ILE A 252 -19.67 -9.81 0.71
CA ILE A 252 -19.97 -8.80 1.72
C ILE A 252 -20.26 -9.58 3.01
N LYS A 253 -19.22 -9.92 3.78
CA LYS A 253 -19.40 -9.98 5.23
C LYS A 253 -19.41 -8.53 5.67
N GLU A 254 -20.58 -7.93 5.58
CA GLU A 254 -20.99 -6.86 6.48
C GLU A 254 -20.64 -7.35 7.88
N HIS A 255 -19.46 -6.95 8.36
CA HIS A 255 -19.24 -6.94 9.79
C HIS A 255 -20.31 -6.01 10.32
N ILE A 256 -21.29 -6.63 11.01
CA ILE A 256 -22.26 -6.00 11.88
C ILE A 256 -21.54 -4.82 12.54
N PHE A 257 -21.85 -3.61 12.09
CA PHE A 257 -21.38 -2.40 12.76
C PHE A 257 -21.98 -2.48 14.16
N ASP A 258 -21.14 -2.72 15.15
CA ASP A 258 -21.47 -2.41 16.54
C ASP A 258 -21.95 -0.96 16.54
N SER A 259 -23.23 -0.74 16.87
CA SER A 259 -23.92 0.56 16.82
C SER A 259 -23.27 1.63 17.71
N THR A 260 -22.24 1.26 18.47
CA THR A 260 -21.42 2.14 19.32
C THR A 260 -20.17 2.69 18.63
N LEU A 261 -19.84 2.24 17.41
CA LEU A 261 -18.68 2.73 16.67
C LEU A 261 -19.00 4.00 15.89
N PHE A 262 -18.08 4.95 15.91
CA PHE A 262 -18.09 6.07 14.99
C PHE A 262 -16.99 5.91 13.95
N VAL A 263 -17.22 6.47 12.77
CA VAL A 263 -16.22 6.60 11.71
C VAL A 263 -16.14 8.07 11.35
N LYS A 264 -14.92 8.62 11.31
CA LYS A 264 -14.71 9.99 10.84
C LYS A 264 -13.63 10.06 9.79
N LEU A 265 -14.02 10.55 8.62
CA LEU A 265 -13.17 10.79 7.47
C LEU A 265 -12.47 12.14 7.60
N PHE A 266 -11.15 12.14 7.47
CA PHE A 266 -10.33 13.33 7.38
C PHE A 266 -9.75 13.43 5.98
N VAL A 267 -10.18 14.47 5.26
CA VAL A 267 -9.63 14.84 3.95
C VAL A 267 -8.40 15.71 4.19
N LEU A 268 -7.24 15.21 3.79
CA LEU A 268 -5.96 15.87 4.05
C LEU A 268 -5.61 16.95 3.01
N THR A 269 -6.32 17.00 1.89
CA THR A 269 -6.06 17.87 0.72
C THR A 269 -6.54 19.32 0.88
N ASP A 270 -7.02 19.76 2.06
CA ASP A 270 -7.52 21.13 2.23
C ASP A 270 -6.42 22.19 2.03
N ARG A 271 -6.53 22.93 0.92
CA ARG A 271 -5.62 23.96 0.40
C ARG A 271 -5.64 25.28 1.20
N ARG A 272 -6.44 25.37 2.27
CA ARG A 272 -6.66 26.62 3.03
C ARG A 272 -5.52 26.97 3.99
N LYS A 273 -4.78 25.99 4.53
CA LYS A 273 -3.59 26.22 5.35
C LYS A 273 -2.34 25.99 4.52
N LYS A 274 -1.84 27.07 3.91
CA LYS A 274 -0.60 27.02 3.13
C LYS A 274 0.59 27.16 4.07
N CYS A 275 1.39 26.11 4.18
CA CYS A 275 2.77 26.29 4.59
C CYS A 275 3.53 27.01 3.46
N GLY A 276 4.68 27.63 3.77
CA GLY A 276 5.52 28.22 2.71
C GLY A 276 5.99 27.15 1.72
N ALA A 277 6.47 27.53 0.53
CA ALA A 277 6.84 26.61 -0.56
C ALA A 277 7.83 25.46 -0.19
N LYS A 278 8.49 25.56 0.97
CA LYS A 278 9.46 24.60 1.51
C LYS A 278 8.90 23.74 2.64
N PHE A 279 7.59 23.63 2.78
CA PHE A 279 6.99 23.00 3.94
C PHE A 279 5.69 22.30 3.59
N VAL A 280 5.45 21.15 4.20
CA VAL A 280 4.16 20.44 4.14
C VAL A 280 3.42 20.61 5.46
N TYR A 281 2.09 20.80 5.42
CA TYR A 281 1.30 20.89 6.63
C TYR A 281 0.96 19.50 7.17
N ASP A 282 1.52 19.17 8.33
CA ASP A 282 1.11 17.99 9.09
C ASP A 282 -0.06 18.35 10.02
N ARG A 283 -1.21 17.71 9.76
CA ARG A 283 -2.45 17.94 10.54
C ARG A 283 -2.45 17.28 11.90
N PHE A 284 -1.68 16.22 12.10
CA PHE A 284 -1.59 15.52 13.38
C PHE A 284 -0.77 16.33 14.36
N ALA A 285 0.43 16.77 13.96
CA ALA A 285 1.25 17.65 14.80
C ALA A 285 0.88 19.14 14.68
N LYS A 286 -0.13 19.49 13.87
CA LYS A 286 -0.62 20.85 13.61
C LYS A 286 0.49 21.85 13.22
N LYS A 287 1.55 21.38 12.56
CA LYS A 287 2.77 22.15 12.24
C LYS A 287 3.20 21.97 10.79
N CYS A 288 3.93 22.97 10.28
CA CYS A 288 4.62 22.86 9.00
C CYS A 288 5.93 22.07 9.18
N ARG A 289 6.11 21.00 8.40
CA ARG A 289 7.34 20.18 8.40
C ARG A 289 8.22 20.56 7.22
N CYS A 290 9.54 20.53 7.41
CA CYS A 290 10.47 20.87 6.32
C CYS A 290 10.25 19.94 5.12
N ASN A 291 10.14 20.54 3.95
CA ASN A 291 10.36 19.86 2.70
C ASN A 291 11.87 19.59 2.60
N SER A 292 12.25 18.33 2.83
CA SER A 292 13.65 17.87 2.89
C SER A 292 14.46 18.11 1.61
N ARG A 293 13.77 18.37 0.49
CA ARG A 293 14.39 18.53 -0.82
C ARG A 293 15.19 19.81 -0.92
N GLU A 294 14.58 20.93 -0.51
CA GLU A 294 15.23 22.24 -0.55
C GLU A 294 15.81 22.64 0.80
N SER A 295 15.38 21.99 1.88
CA SER A 295 15.74 22.40 3.22
C SER A 295 15.76 21.25 4.21
N PHE A 296 16.65 21.27 5.18
CA PHE A 296 16.66 20.27 6.26
C PHE A 296 16.45 20.94 7.61
N LEU A 297 15.95 20.17 8.57
CA LEU A 297 15.79 20.66 9.93
C LEU A 297 17.16 20.76 10.59
N LYS A 298 17.58 21.99 10.93
CA LYS A 298 18.76 22.28 11.74
C LYS A 298 18.36 23.25 12.84
N ASP A 299 18.57 22.87 14.10
CA ASP A 299 18.22 23.67 15.28
C ASP A 299 16.75 24.16 15.28
N GLY A 300 15.83 23.30 14.84
CA GLY A 300 14.40 23.61 14.76
C GLY A 300 13.99 24.50 13.59
N LYS A 301 14.91 24.85 12.67
CA LYS A 301 14.63 25.66 11.48
C LYS A 301 14.91 24.87 10.19
N CYS A 302 14.09 25.09 9.16
CA CYS A 302 14.36 24.54 7.83
C CYS A 302 15.41 25.41 7.13
N VAL A 303 16.64 24.90 7.06
CA VAL A 303 17.76 25.59 6.43
C VAL A 303 17.90 25.09 5.00
N SER A 304 18.02 26.01 4.05
CA SER A 304 18.16 25.64 2.63
C SER A 304 19.43 24.82 2.41
N ARG A 305 19.35 23.81 1.55
CA ARG A 305 20.53 23.14 0.99
C ARG A 305 21.19 24.12 0.02
N THR A 306 22.37 24.62 0.37
CA THR A 306 23.26 25.38 -0.54
C THR A 306 23.80 24.49 -1.64
#